data_AF-A0A2E0QRM3-F1
#
_entry.id   AF-A0A2E0QRM3-F1
#
_cell.length_a   1.000
_cell.length_b   1.000
_cell.length_c   1.000
_cell.angle_alpha   90.00
_cell.angle_beta   90.00
_cell.angle_gamma   90.00
#
_symmetry.space_group_name_H-M   'P 1'
#
loop_
_entity.id
_entity.type
_entity.pdbx_description
1 polymer ?
#
loop_
_entity_poly.entity_id
_entity_poly.type
_entity_poly.pdbx_seq_one_letter_code
_entity_poly.pdbx_strand_id
1 'polypeptide(L)'
;MAETGERYHLSDFLFVLLSLSILGILIAAIVNFTKKRIGQGVTNTILLLVCAGASGLAFLTVVFSAAFGPSEDGFADELVIPADIEVAEPAKFDLAKGTISDAYKDVLVGAVEDFPEGDSTITAEISAVTALAEKHPDLLQRYLAASPAWRVFEEGGKRFATRRMVIGPMWKYKLHGYYTGHDLSNWNEGNRLLQTRLTFGFSGSPWARADKASTILAPGETGKVRVSAGVSVQESHTVIRGDRILVEIFEQSAGEERQLTKASLTYLQKKLTPLLDDPTWETAKVLLDSEAMVKGAPSINLVDGFQPGIYDTQIRVNPGESGTIYLKAFEVSKETPLSAGRLYDKSNERVGWSDDPAELFLSNTNITIYEGDWGKPYAARFELWFIPDSGEDERKLLERVFKIEGWQR
;
A
#
# COMPACT_ATOMS: atom_id res chain seq x y z
N MET A 1 11.54 5.02 15.60
CA MET A 1 10.93 3.90 14.88
C MET A 1 10.84 2.57 15.66
N ALA A 2 11.39 2.48 16.88
CA ALA A 2 11.19 1.32 17.75
C ALA A 2 9.76 1.20 18.32
N GLU A 3 9.06 2.32 18.55
CA GLU A 3 7.82 2.30 19.33
C GLU A 3 6.58 1.67 18.65
N THR A 4 6.47 1.67 17.32
CA THR A 4 5.29 1.09 16.64
C THR A 4 5.46 -0.40 16.40
N GLY A 5 6.66 -0.86 16.01
CA GLY A 5 7.00 -2.29 15.94
C GLY A 5 7.00 -2.95 17.32
N GLU A 6 7.52 -2.28 18.35
CA GLU A 6 7.47 -2.77 19.73
C GLU A 6 6.03 -2.89 20.27
N ARG A 7 5.09 -2.03 19.85
CA ARG A 7 3.71 -2.09 20.33
C ARG A 7 2.99 -3.37 19.89
N TYR A 8 3.16 -3.80 18.65
CA TYR A 8 2.57 -5.07 18.16
C TYR A 8 3.24 -6.28 18.81
N HIS A 9 4.56 -6.26 18.96
CA HIS A 9 5.28 -7.33 19.66
C HIS A 9 4.93 -7.39 21.16
N LEU A 10 4.71 -6.25 21.81
CA LEU A 10 4.32 -6.18 23.22
C LEU A 10 2.88 -6.67 23.42
N SER A 11 1.92 -6.29 22.58
CA SER A 11 0.55 -6.79 22.68
C SER A 11 0.47 -8.31 22.47
N ASP A 12 1.17 -8.82 21.45
CA ASP A 12 1.22 -10.26 21.16
C ASP A 12 1.92 -11.02 22.29
N PHE A 13 3.03 -10.49 22.80
CA PHE A 13 3.74 -11.06 23.93
C PHE A 13 2.90 -11.07 25.21
N LEU A 14 2.20 -9.97 25.53
CA LEU A 14 1.29 -9.88 26.67
C LEU A 14 0.11 -10.85 26.52
N PHE A 15 -0.41 -11.02 25.31
CA PHE A 15 -1.47 -11.98 25.02
C PHE A 15 -1.00 -13.43 25.21
N VAL A 16 0.22 -13.76 24.76
CA VAL A 16 0.84 -15.08 25.00
C VAL A 16 1.06 -15.30 26.49
N LEU A 17 1.58 -14.31 27.23
CA LEU A 17 1.77 -14.40 28.68
C LEU A 17 0.45 -14.60 29.43
N LEU A 18 -0.60 -13.88 29.04
CA LEU A 18 -1.93 -14.04 29.60
C LEU A 18 -2.48 -15.45 29.32
N SER A 19 -2.33 -15.94 28.09
CA SER A 19 -2.76 -17.28 27.68
C SER A 19 -2.04 -18.38 28.47
N LEU A 20 -0.72 -18.26 28.63
CA LEU A 20 0.09 -19.18 29.43
C LEU A 20 -0.28 -19.11 30.92
N SER A 21 -0.60 -17.92 31.45
CA SER A 21 -1.04 -17.76 32.84
C SER A 21 -2.38 -18.45 33.09
N ILE A 22 -3.36 -18.27 32.20
CA ILE A 22 -4.67 -18.93 32.26
C ILE A 22 -4.49 -20.46 32.19
N LEU A 23 -3.65 -20.94 31.26
CA LEU A 23 -3.36 -22.37 31.13
C LEU A 23 -2.68 -22.94 32.39
N GLY A 24 -1.72 -22.20 32.96
CA GLY A 24 -1.04 -22.59 34.20
C GLY A 24 -2.00 -22.71 35.38
N ILE A 25 -2.93 -21.76 35.54
CA ILE A 25 -3.96 -21.79 36.60
C ILE A 25 -4.91 -22.97 36.39
N LEU A 26 -5.32 -23.25 35.14
CA LEU A 26 -6.16 -24.39 34.80
C LEU A 26 -5.47 -25.72 35.14
N ILE A 27 -4.21 -25.89 34.74
CA ILE A 27 -3.42 -27.09 35.06
C ILE A 27 -3.29 -27.22 36.58
N ALA A 28 -2.99 -26.14 37.30
CA ALA A 28 -2.88 -26.15 38.76
C ALA A 28 -4.20 -26.53 39.44
N ALA A 29 -5.35 -26.08 38.90
CA ALA A 29 -6.67 -26.50 39.39
C ALA A 29 -6.86 -28.01 39.22
N ILE A 30 -6.61 -28.55 38.01
CA ILE A 30 -6.73 -29.99 37.70
C ILE A 30 -5.80 -30.82 38.60
N VAL A 31 -4.54 -30.41 38.76
CA VAL A 31 -3.56 -31.12 39.61
C VAL A 31 -3.99 -31.12 41.09
N ASN A 32 -4.55 -30.01 41.59
CA ASN A 32 -5.01 -29.96 42.98
C ASN A 32 -6.26 -30.81 43.20
N PHE A 33 -7.21 -30.85 42.26
CA PHE A 33 -8.36 -31.76 42.35
C PHE A 33 -7.97 -33.23 42.27
N THR A 34 -7.07 -33.61 41.36
CA THR A 34 -6.58 -35.00 41.25
C THR A 34 -5.82 -35.46 42.49
N LYS A 35 -5.08 -34.56 43.15
CA LYS A 35 -4.41 -34.82 44.44
C LYS A 35 -5.33 -34.69 45.67
N LYS A 36 -6.65 -34.57 45.47
CA LYS A 36 -7.66 -34.38 46.53
C LYS A 36 -7.42 -33.15 47.43
N ARG A 37 -6.70 -32.14 46.95
CA ARG A 37 -6.45 -30.86 47.64
C ARG A 37 -7.59 -29.88 47.31
N ILE A 38 -8.78 -30.18 47.81
CA ILE A 38 -10.03 -29.51 47.41
C ILE A 38 -9.94 -27.98 47.60
N GLY A 39 -9.45 -27.50 48.74
CA GLY A 39 -9.33 -26.06 49.00
C GLY A 39 -8.48 -25.32 47.96
N GLN A 40 -7.30 -25.85 47.63
CA GLN A 40 -6.41 -25.26 46.62
C GLN A 40 -6.98 -25.38 45.20
N GLY A 41 -7.70 -26.47 44.90
CA GLY A 41 -8.42 -26.63 43.64
C GLY A 41 -9.48 -25.56 43.45
N VAL A 42 -10.30 -25.32 44.48
CA VAL A 42 -11.34 -24.27 44.48
C VAL A 42 -10.72 -22.88 44.33
N THR A 43 -9.65 -22.56 45.06
CA THR A 43 -8.94 -21.28 44.92
C THR A 43 -8.45 -21.05 43.49
N ASN A 44 -7.84 -22.06 42.87
CA ASN A 44 -7.35 -21.95 41.49
C ASN A 44 -8.50 -21.78 40.48
N THR A 45 -9.62 -22.48 40.67
CA THR A 45 -10.81 -22.29 39.82
C THR A 45 -11.39 -20.88 39.96
N ILE A 46 -11.48 -20.34 41.18
CA ILE A 46 -11.93 -18.96 41.39
C ILE A 46 -10.98 -17.98 40.71
N LEU A 47 -9.67 -18.18 40.86
CA LEU A 47 -8.66 -17.33 40.22
C LEU A 47 -8.78 -17.37 38.68
N LEU A 48 -9.02 -18.55 38.10
CA LEU A 48 -9.26 -18.71 36.67
C LEU A 48 -10.46 -17.89 36.20
N LEU A 49 -11.57 -17.94 36.94
CA LEU A 49 -12.78 -17.17 36.63
C LEU A 49 -12.55 -15.66 36.76
N VAL A 50 -11.79 -15.22 37.75
CA VAL A 50 -11.42 -13.80 37.92
C VAL A 50 -10.55 -13.32 36.76
N CYS A 51 -9.52 -14.07 36.38
CA CYS A 51 -8.65 -13.73 35.24
C CYS A 51 -9.42 -13.70 33.92
N ALA A 52 -10.29 -14.69 33.68
CA ALA A 52 -11.15 -14.72 32.50
C ALA A 52 -12.13 -13.53 32.48
N GLY A 53 -12.76 -13.21 33.61
CA GLY A 53 -13.67 -12.07 33.75
C GLY A 53 -12.98 -10.73 33.52
N ALA A 54 -11.79 -10.51 34.10
CA ALA A 54 -11.01 -9.30 33.89
C ALA A 54 -10.56 -9.15 32.43
N SER A 55 -10.14 -10.24 31.78
CA SER A 55 -9.77 -10.25 30.37
C SER A 55 -10.96 -9.95 29.46
N GLY A 56 -12.13 -10.54 29.77
CA GLY A 56 -13.38 -10.26 29.07
C GLY A 56 -13.82 -8.80 29.19
N LEU A 57 -13.71 -8.23 30.39
CA LEU A 57 -14.02 -6.81 30.62
C LEU A 57 -13.06 -5.90 29.85
N ALA A 58 -11.75 -6.15 29.90
CA ALA A 58 -10.76 -5.37 29.15
C ALA A 58 -11.03 -5.43 27.63
N PHE A 59 -11.32 -6.62 27.11
CA PHE A 59 -11.70 -6.80 25.71
C PHE A 59 -12.97 -6.01 25.36
N LEU A 60 -14.02 -6.10 26.20
CA LEU A 60 -15.24 -5.33 26.00
C LEU A 60 -14.99 -3.82 26.03
N THR A 61 -14.13 -3.33 26.93
CA THR A 61 -13.75 -1.91 26.96
C THR A 61 -13.06 -1.49 25.67
N VAL A 62 -12.12 -2.28 25.16
CA VAL A 62 -11.44 -1.97 23.88
C VAL A 62 -12.43 -1.97 22.72
N VAL A 63 -13.30 -2.98 22.63
CA VAL A 63 -14.34 -3.06 21.59
C VAL A 63 -15.31 -1.89 21.71
N PHE A 64 -15.73 -1.55 22.93
CA PHE A 64 -16.65 -0.44 23.18
C PHE A 64 -15.99 0.91 22.84
N SER A 65 -14.75 1.15 23.22
CA SER A 65 -14.00 2.35 22.84
C SER A 65 -13.69 2.42 21.34
N ALA A 66 -13.53 1.29 20.66
CA ALA A 66 -13.36 1.27 19.20
C ALA A 66 -14.69 1.51 18.46
N ALA A 67 -15.81 1.07 19.02
CA ALA A 67 -17.15 1.20 18.43
C ALA A 67 -17.85 2.52 18.79
N PHE A 68 -17.55 3.07 19.97
CA PHE A 68 -18.20 4.23 20.59
C PHE A 68 -17.19 5.21 21.21
N GLY A 69 -15.94 5.19 20.72
CA GLY A 69 -14.97 6.24 21.03
C GLY A 69 -15.54 7.62 20.67
N PRO A 70 -14.97 8.70 21.22
CA PRO A 70 -15.42 10.05 20.87
C PRO A 70 -15.49 10.18 19.35
N SER A 71 -16.65 10.62 18.84
CA SER A 71 -16.78 10.86 17.41
C SER A 71 -15.72 11.87 16.99
N GLU A 72 -15.09 11.61 15.85
CA GLU A 72 -14.25 12.61 15.18
C GLU A 72 -15.11 13.75 14.58
N ASP A 73 -16.43 13.54 14.53
CA ASP A 73 -17.42 14.57 14.21
C ASP A 73 -17.38 15.69 15.27
N GLY A 74 -17.29 16.94 14.82
CA GLY A 74 -17.18 18.12 15.67
C GLY A 74 -15.74 18.53 16.03
N PHE A 75 -14.72 17.77 15.61
CA PHE A 75 -13.32 18.11 15.88
C PHE A 75 -12.93 19.52 15.42
N ALA A 76 -13.50 19.95 14.29
CA ALA A 76 -13.18 21.24 13.66
C ALA A 76 -14.03 22.42 14.15
N ASP A 77 -15.01 22.21 15.03
CA ASP A 77 -16.04 23.21 15.36
C ASP A 77 -15.49 24.48 16.00
N GLU A 78 -14.41 24.31 16.77
CA GLU A 78 -13.77 25.39 17.51
C GLU A 78 -12.41 25.78 16.91
N LEU A 79 -12.03 25.17 15.77
CA LEU A 79 -10.77 25.47 15.12
C LEU A 79 -10.91 26.70 14.23
N VAL A 80 -9.93 27.59 14.33
CA VAL A 80 -9.84 28.78 13.49
C VAL A 80 -8.49 28.74 12.79
N ILE A 81 -8.49 28.89 11.48
CA ILE A 81 -7.26 29.01 10.70
C ILE A 81 -6.56 30.31 11.11
N PRO A 82 -5.32 30.26 11.65
CA PRO A 82 -4.59 31.46 12.01
C PRO A 82 -4.36 32.35 10.78
N ALA A 83 -4.50 33.67 10.94
CA ALA A 83 -4.42 34.62 9.83
C ALA A 83 -2.97 34.93 9.40
N ASP A 84 -1.99 34.53 10.21
CA ASP A 84 -0.57 34.83 10.09
C ASP A 84 0.27 33.69 9.47
N ILE A 85 -0.39 32.61 9.03
CA ILE A 85 0.27 31.48 8.38
C ILE A 85 -0.09 31.39 6.89
N GLU A 86 0.87 30.96 6.08
CA GLU A 86 0.60 30.61 4.68
C GLU A 86 -0.10 29.25 4.64
N VAL A 87 -1.32 29.23 4.11
CA VAL A 87 -2.13 28.02 3.98
C VAL A 87 -2.40 27.75 2.51
N ALA A 88 -1.93 26.61 2.03
CA ALA A 88 -2.23 26.16 0.67
C ALA A 88 -3.62 25.51 0.60
N GLU A 89 -4.30 25.68 -0.53
CA GLU A 89 -5.51 24.92 -0.84
C GLU A 89 -5.11 23.65 -1.59
N PRO A 90 -5.74 22.49 -1.32
CA PRO A 90 -5.64 21.33 -2.19
C PRO A 90 -6.01 21.69 -3.63
N ALA A 91 -5.28 21.13 -4.59
CA ALA A 91 -5.64 21.29 -5.99
C ALA A 91 -6.92 20.51 -6.29
N LYS A 92 -7.75 21.04 -7.19
CA LYS A 92 -8.89 20.28 -7.71
C LYS A 92 -8.41 19.19 -8.64
N PHE A 93 -9.07 18.04 -8.63
CA PHE A 93 -8.76 16.99 -9.58
C PHE A 93 -9.09 17.45 -11.00
N ASP A 94 -8.07 17.49 -11.86
CA ASP A 94 -8.23 17.81 -13.27
C ASP A 94 -8.47 16.53 -14.08
N LEU A 95 -9.59 16.50 -14.78
CA LEU A 95 -10.01 15.43 -15.67
C LEU A 95 -9.45 15.58 -17.09
N ALA A 96 -8.74 16.68 -17.37
CA ALA A 96 -8.14 16.91 -18.66
C ALA A 96 -7.17 15.78 -19.03
N LYS A 97 -7.12 15.48 -20.32
CA LYS A 97 -6.18 14.50 -20.87
C LYS A 97 -4.75 15.01 -20.64
N GLY A 98 -3.94 14.20 -19.99
CA GLY A 98 -2.51 14.42 -19.81
C GLY A 98 -1.69 14.30 -21.09
N THR A 99 -0.45 14.78 -20.99
CA THR A 99 0.60 14.54 -22.00
C THR A 99 1.53 13.38 -21.62
N ILE A 100 1.43 12.85 -20.40
CA ILE A 100 2.26 11.75 -19.90
C ILE A 100 1.84 10.44 -20.60
N SER A 101 2.81 9.72 -21.15
CA SER A 101 2.61 8.40 -21.76
C SER A 101 2.77 7.28 -20.73
N ASP A 102 1.96 6.24 -20.85
CA ASP A 102 2.08 5.01 -20.07
C ASP A 102 2.07 3.80 -21.02
N ALA A 103 3.26 3.33 -21.39
CA ALA A 103 3.40 2.22 -22.34
C ALA A 103 2.77 0.91 -21.84
N TYR A 104 2.70 0.70 -20.52
CA TYR A 104 2.02 -0.47 -19.96
C TYR A 104 0.51 -0.36 -20.15
N LYS A 105 -0.07 0.81 -19.83
CA LYS A 105 -1.49 1.09 -20.08
C LYS A 105 -1.84 0.91 -21.56
N ASP A 106 -1.01 1.41 -22.47
CA ASP A 106 -1.22 1.27 -23.91
C ASP A 106 -1.23 -0.20 -24.35
N VAL A 107 -0.31 -1.02 -23.80
CA VAL A 107 -0.28 -2.47 -24.03
C VAL A 107 -1.54 -3.15 -23.52
N LEU A 108 -2.04 -2.78 -22.34
CA LEU A 108 -3.28 -3.36 -21.81
C LEU A 108 -4.48 -2.96 -22.67
N VAL A 109 -4.62 -1.68 -23.03
CA VAL A 109 -5.72 -1.20 -23.88
C VAL A 109 -5.71 -1.90 -25.24
N GLY A 110 -4.54 -2.07 -25.84
CA GLY A 110 -4.37 -2.75 -27.12
C GLY A 110 -4.60 -4.26 -27.06
N ALA A 111 -4.45 -4.88 -25.88
CA ALA A 111 -4.66 -6.31 -25.70
C ALA A 111 -6.13 -6.70 -25.47
N VAL A 112 -7.00 -5.76 -25.07
CA VAL A 112 -8.39 -6.07 -24.69
C VAL A 112 -9.28 -6.19 -25.92
N GLU A 113 -9.78 -7.40 -26.15
CA GLU A 113 -10.85 -7.72 -27.07
C GLU A 113 -12.18 -7.91 -26.32
N ASP A 114 -13.31 -7.53 -26.94
CA ASP A 114 -14.63 -7.63 -26.29
C ASP A 114 -15.10 -9.09 -26.17
N PHE A 115 -14.65 -9.97 -27.08
CA PHE A 115 -15.03 -11.39 -27.14
C PHE A 115 -13.83 -12.28 -27.51
N PRO A 116 -12.92 -12.55 -26.56
CA PRO A 116 -11.80 -13.45 -26.80
C PRO A 116 -12.27 -14.87 -27.11
N GLU A 117 -11.68 -15.52 -28.11
CA GLU A 117 -11.93 -16.94 -28.43
C GLU A 117 -10.85 -17.87 -27.84
N GLY A 118 -9.78 -17.32 -27.25
CA GLY A 118 -8.69 -18.09 -26.66
C GLY A 118 -9.02 -18.73 -25.30
N ASP A 119 -8.20 -19.69 -24.89
CA ASP A 119 -8.28 -20.31 -23.57
C ASP A 119 -7.41 -19.59 -22.52
N SER A 120 -7.66 -19.93 -21.25
CA SER A 120 -6.97 -19.34 -20.11
C SER A 120 -5.52 -19.82 -19.92
N THR A 121 -4.91 -20.49 -20.92
CA THR A 121 -3.53 -20.97 -20.81
C THR A 121 -2.56 -19.80 -20.96
N ILE A 122 -1.62 -19.67 -20.02
CA ILE A 122 -0.54 -18.68 -20.05
C ILE A 122 0.81 -19.37 -19.91
N THR A 123 1.87 -18.70 -20.37
CA THR A 123 3.25 -19.03 -20.00
C THR A 123 3.78 -17.96 -19.06
N ALA A 124 4.31 -18.38 -17.91
CA ALA A 124 4.82 -17.54 -16.84
C ALA A 124 6.19 -16.90 -17.17
N GLU A 125 6.27 -16.18 -18.28
CA GLU A 125 7.50 -15.54 -18.78
C GLU A 125 7.89 -14.32 -17.92
N ILE A 126 8.67 -14.58 -16.88
CA ILE A 126 9.21 -13.55 -15.96
C ILE A 126 10.71 -13.73 -15.70
N SER A 127 11.44 -14.37 -16.62
CA SER A 127 12.85 -14.70 -16.45
C SER A 127 13.73 -13.47 -16.21
N ALA A 128 13.41 -12.33 -16.83
CA ALA A 128 14.10 -11.07 -16.57
C ALA A 128 13.91 -10.59 -15.13
N VAL A 129 12.67 -10.67 -14.62
CA VAL A 129 12.33 -10.27 -13.24
C VAL A 129 13.06 -11.15 -12.23
N THR A 130 13.01 -12.47 -12.41
CA THR A 130 13.62 -13.41 -11.46
C THR A 130 15.14 -13.33 -11.50
N ALA A 131 15.75 -13.25 -12.68
CA ALA A 131 17.20 -13.12 -12.81
C ALA A 131 17.73 -11.80 -12.23
N LEU A 132 17.01 -10.68 -12.42
CA LEU A 132 17.37 -9.41 -11.77
C LEU A 132 17.22 -9.48 -10.26
N ALA A 133 16.13 -10.05 -9.74
CA ALA A 133 15.95 -10.21 -8.30
C ALA A 133 16.98 -11.15 -7.67
N GLU A 134 17.47 -12.14 -8.42
CA GLU A 134 18.49 -13.07 -7.94
C GLU A 134 19.89 -12.45 -7.98
N LYS A 135 20.28 -11.86 -9.11
CA LYS A 135 21.66 -11.43 -9.39
C LYS A 135 21.92 -9.97 -9.05
N HIS A 136 20.90 -9.11 -9.15
CA HIS A 136 21.00 -7.65 -8.99
C HIS A 136 19.82 -7.07 -8.18
N PRO A 137 19.53 -7.58 -6.96
CA PRO A 137 18.35 -7.21 -6.19
C PRO A 137 18.26 -5.72 -5.86
N ASP A 138 19.39 -5.08 -5.55
CA ASP A 138 19.42 -3.66 -5.20
C ASP A 138 19.15 -2.77 -6.41
N LEU A 139 19.62 -3.18 -7.60
CA LEU A 139 19.37 -2.47 -8.85
C LEU A 139 17.89 -2.55 -9.23
N LEU A 140 17.28 -3.73 -9.12
CA LEU A 140 15.85 -3.90 -9.39
C LEU A 140 15.00 -3.05 -8.43
N GLN A 141 15.31 -3.10 -7.13
CA GLN A 141 14.59 -2.29 -6.13
C GLN A 141 14.78 -0.79 -6.36
N ARG A 142 15.99 -0.34 -6.71
CA ARG A 142 16.26 1.07 -7.04
C ARG A 142 15.49 1.50 -8.29
N TYR A 143 15.48 0.69 -9.33
CA TYR A 143 14.69 0.96 -10.55
C TYR A 143 13.20 1.13 -10.22
N LEU A 144 12.63 0.22 -9.41
CA LEU A 144 11.23 0.28 -9.04
C LEU A 144 10.92 1.50 -8.15
N ALA A 145 11.77 1.80 -7.17
CA ALA A 145 11.58 2.95 -6.27
C ALA A 145 11.73 4.30 -7.00
N ALA A 146 12.59 4.37 -8.02
CA ALA A 146 12.78 5.58 -8.83
C ALA A 146 11.71 5.76 -9.91
N SER A 147 11.00 4.69 -10.26
CA SER A 147 10.00 4.73 -11.33
C SER A 147 8.65 5.24 -10.82
N PRO A 148 8.03 6.24 -11.47
CA PRO A 148 6.72 6.74 -11.09
C PRO A 148 5.63 5.72 -11.46
N ALA A 149 6.00 4.68 -12.20
CA ALA A 149 5.13 3.57 -12.53
C ALA A 149 4.91 2.58 -11.38
N TRP A 150 5.71 2.63 -10.32
CA TRP A 150 5.64 1.65 -9.24
C TRP A 150 5.56 2.35 -7.89
N ARG A 151 4.63 1.92 -7.04
CA ARG A 151 4.63 2.25 -5.62
C ARG A 151 5.33 1.12 -4.88
N VAL A 152 6.49 1.37 -4.28
CA VAL A 152 7.23 0.38 -3.48
C VAL A 152 6.96 0.66 -2.00
N PHE A 153 6.29 -0.24 -1.29
CA PHE A 153 5.83 0.02 0.08
C PHE A 153 5.94 -1.22 0.96
N GLU A 154 5.78 -1.02 2.26
CA GLU A 154 5.77 -2.07 3.28
C GLU A 154 4.41 -2.16 3.97
N GLU A 155 3.94 -3.39 4.16
CA GLU A 155 2.69 -3.69 4.85
C GLU A 155 2.85 -5.03 5.59
N GLY A 156 2.55 -5.04 6.89
CA GLY A 156 2.71 -6.25 7.72
C GLY A 156 4.13 -6.81 7.74
N GLY A 157 5.16 -5.94 7.70
CA GLY A 157 6.57 -6.33 7.66
C GLY A 157 7.03 -6.94 6.33
N LYS A 158 6.21 -6.83 5.28
CA LYS A 158 6.50 -7.35 3.94
C LYS A 158 6.57 -6.22 2.94
N ARG A 159 7.53 -6.31 2.01
CA ARG A 159 7.72 -5.33 0.95
C ARG A 159 7.05 -5.75 -0.35
N PHE A 160 6.42 -4.79 -0.99
CA PHE A 160 5.70 -4.95 -2.25
C PHE A 160 6.03 -3.82 -3.22
N ALA A 161 5.84 -4.06 -4.52
CA ALA A 161 5.81 -3.01 -5.53
C ALA A 161 4.55 -3.17 -6.37
N THR A 162 3.64 -2.20 -6.31
CA THR A 162 2.37 -2.26 -7.05
C THR A 162 2.37 -1.24 -8.18
N ARG A 163 1.89 -1.65 -9.35
CA ARG A 163 1.83 -0.81 -10.56
C ARG A 163 0.88 0.38 -10.33
N ARG A 164 1.39 1.59 -10.57
CA ARG A 164 0.62 2.83 -10.80
C ARG A 164 0.05 2.85 -12.22
N MET A 165 -0.85 3.76 -12.57
CA MET A 165 -1.17 4.04 -13.97
C MET A 165 -1.38 5.52 -14.19
N VAL A 166 -1.16 6.00 -15.42
CA VAL A 166 -1.53 7.38 -15.79
C VAL A 166 -3.06 7.49 -15.93
N ILE A 167 -3.66 8.34 -15.11
CA ILE A 167 -5.09 8.70 -15.12
C ILE A 167 -5.20 10.22 -15.20
N GLY A 168 -5.85 10.72 -16.26
CA GLY A 168 -5.87 12.15 -16.54
C GLY A 168 -4.45 12.68 -16.82
N PRO A 169 -3.98 13.72 -16.10
CA PRO A 169 -2.66 14.32 -16.32
C PRO A 169 -1.53 13.74 -15.47
N MET A 170 -1.74 12.66 -14.72
CA MET A 170 -0.76 12.20 -13.72
C MET A 170 -0.74 10.70 -13.50
N TRP A 171 0.41 10.21 -13.06
CA TRP A 171 0.52 8.90 -12.41
C TRP A 171 -0.38 8.86 -11.18
N LYS A 172 -1.12 7.77 -10.98
CA LYS A 172 -1.97 7.56 -9.80
C LYS A 172 -1.82 6.16 -9.24
N TYR A 173 -1.91 6.08 -7.91
CA TYR A 173 -2.12 4.86 -7.17
C TYR A 173 -3.58 4.82 -6.68
N LYS A 174 -4.38 3.91 -7.22
CA LYS A 174 -5.82 3.82 -6.94
C LYS A 174 -6.15 2.48 -6.27
N LEU A 175 -6.99 2.49 -5.23
CA LEU A 175 -7.61 1.29 -4.63
C LEU A 175 -6.64 0.10 -4.52
N HIS A 176 -5.47 0.29 -3.94
CA HIS A 176 -4.46 -0.78 -3.82
C HIS A 176 -3.90 -1.33 -5.15
N GLY A 177 -3.85 -0.50 -6.19
CA GLY A 177 -3.36 -0.83 -7.53
C GLY A 177 -4.38 -1.51 -8.44
N TYR A 178 -5.68 -1.47 -8.09
CA TYR A 178 -6.73 -1.90 -8.99
C TYR A 178 -7.12 -0.77 -9.95
N TYR A 179 -7.13 -1.09 -11.24
CA TYR A 179 -7.58 -0.19 -12.31
C TYR A 179 -8.69 -0.84 -13.09
N THR A 180 -9.72 -0.07 -13.41
CA THR A 180 -10.88 -0.56 -14.18
C THR A 180 -10.83 -0.06 -15.63
N GLY A 181 -11.77 -0.52 -16.46
CA GLY A 181 -11.91 -0.02 -17.83
C GLY A 181 -12.06 1.49 -17.91
N HIS A 182 -12.68 2.11 -16.90
CA HIS A 182 -12.81 3.56 -16.76
C HIS A 182 -11.46 4.28 -16.55
N ASP A 183 -10.51 3.62 -15.89
CA ASP A 183 -9.15 4.14 -15.70
C ASP A 183 -8.28 3.92 -16.95
N LEU A 184 -8.51 2.81 -17.67
CA LEU A 184 -7.75 2.43 -18.86
C LEU A 184 -8.19 3.17 -20.13
N SER A 185 -9.49 3.38 -20.33
CA SER A 185 -9.97 4.12 -21.50
C SER A 185 -9.71 5.61 -21.35
N ASN A 186 -9.55 6.31 -22.47
CA ASN A 186 -9.88 7.72 -22.46
C ASN A 186 -11.38 7.78 -22.12
N TRP A 187 -11.77 8.60 -21.14
CA TRP A 187 -13.11 8.67 -20.52
C TRP A 187 -14.33 8.67 -21.50
N ASN A 188 -14.08 8.89 -22.79
CA ASN A 188 -15.07 8.97 -23.88
C ASN A 188 -15.23 7.68 -24.72
N GLU A 189 -14.37 6.67 -24.53
CA GLU A 189 -14.50 5.36 -25.17
C GLU A 189 -15.10 4.40 -24.14
N GLY A 190 -16.22 3.77 -24.50
CA GLY A 190 -17.16 3.10 -23.61
C GLY A 190 -16.58 2.30 -22.44
N ASN A 191 -17.36 2.18 -21.36
CA ASN A 191 -16.93 1.54 -20.12
C ASN A 191 -16.77 0.02 -20.31
N ARG A 192 -15.57 -0.42 -20.71
CA ARG A 192 -15.24 -1.84 -20.80
C ARG A 192 -15.27 -2.45 -19.39
N LEU A 193 -15.98 -3.55 -19.24
CA LEU A 193 -16.05 -4.28 -17.97
C LEU A 193 -14.75 -5.06 -17.76
N LEU A 194 -13.73 -4.38 -17.24
CA LEU A 194 -12.47 -4.99 -16.85
C LEU A 194 -11.96 -4.41 -15.52
N GLN A 195 -11.11 -5.18 -14.86
CA GLN A 195 -10.27 -4.72 -13.76
C GLN A 195 -8.93 -5.47 -13.76
N THR A 196 -7.84 -4.79 -13.41
CA THR A 196 -6.52 -5.44 -13.30
C THR A 196 -5.68 -4.85 -12.16
N ARG A 197 -4.76 -5.67 -11.65
CA ARG A 197 -3.67 -5.26 -10.76
C ARG A 197 -2.42 -6.07 -11.11
N LEU A 198 -1.26 -5.42 -11.03
CA LEU A 198 0.05 -6.04 -11.12
C LEU A 198 0.91 -5.65 -9.90
N THR A 199 1.41 -6.66 -9.19
CA THR A 199 2.18 -6.49 -7.96
C THR A 199 3.39 -7.41 -7.92
N PHE A 200 4.51 -6.92 -7.40
CA PHE A 200 5.64 -7.73 -6.97
C PHE A 200 5.63 -7.93 -5.46
N GLY A 201 5.93 -9.15 -5.03
CA GLY A 201 6.20 -9.47 -3.62
C GLY A 201 7.65 -9.87 -3.42
N PHE A 202 8.39 -9.12 -2.60
CA PHE A 202 9.81 -9.39 -2.33
C PHE A 202 10.04 -10.37 -1.17
N SER A 203 8.98 -10.70 -0.42
CA SER A 203 9.04 -11.57 0.77
C SER A 203 8.60 -13.01 0.50
N GLY A 204 8.48 -13.40 -0.77
CA GLY A 204 7.93 -14.71 -1.17
C GLY A 204 6.43 -14.90 -0.88
N SER A 205 5.76 -13.86 -0.34
CA SER A 205 4.32 -13.83 -0.08
C SER A 205 3.61 -12.87 -1.03
N PRO A 206 2.49 -13.28 -1.68
CA PRO A 206 1.68 -12.36 -2.46
C PRO A 206 1.05 -11.30 -1.55
N TRP A 207 0.70 -10.17 -2.14
CA TRP A 207 0.05 -9.07 -1.43
C TRP A 207 -1.40 -9.45 -1.09
N ALA A 208 -2.17 -9.92 -2.08
CA ALA A 208 -3.44 -10.57 -1.80
C ALA A 208 -3.22 -12.01 -1.34
N ARG A 209 -4.06 -12.46 -0.41
CA ARG A 209 -3.99 -13.84 0.09
C ARG A 209 -4.17 -14.82 -1.07
N ALA A 210 -3.11 -15.55 -1.42
CA ALA A 210 -3.24 -16.71 -2.29
C ALA A 210 -4.08 -17.79 -1.59
N ASP A 211 -5.12 -18.22 -2.26
CA ASP A 211 -6.08 -19.20 -1.76
C ASP A 211 -6.37 -20.26 -2.83
N LYS A 212 -7.41 -21.07 -2.61
CA LYS A 212 -7.80 -22.11 -3.57
C LYS A 212 -8.29 -21.54 -4.90
N ALA A 213 -8.63 -20.26 -5.02
CA ALA A 213 -9.00 -19.65 -6.29
C ALA A 213 -7.79 -19.18 -7.11
N SER A 214 -6.59 -19.17 -6.51
CA SER A 214 -5.37 -18.68 -7.14
C SER A 214 -4.69 -19.77 -8.01
N THR A 215 -4.16 -19.37 -9.16
CA THR A 215 -3.26 -20.20 -9.98
C THR A 215 -1.83 -19.89 -9.57
N ILE A 216 -1.06 -20.89 -9.18
CA ILE A 216 0.35 -20.73 -8.82
C ILE A 216 1.18 -21.41 -9.90
N LEU A 217 2.11 -20.67 -10.50
CA LEU A 217 3.04 -21.16 -11.52
C LEU A 217 4.49 -20.87 -11.10
N ALA A 218 5.41 -21.71 -11.55
CA ALA A 218 6.84 -21.43 -11.53
C ALA A 218 7.23 -20.53 -12.72
N PRO A 219 8.35 -19.77 -12.63
CA PRO A 219 8.87 -19.02 -13.77
C PRO A 219 9.10 -19.94 -14.99
N GLY A 220 8.59 -19.55 -16.16
CA GLY A 220 8.66 -20.31 -17.40
C GLY A 220 7.65 -21.47 -17.52
N GLU A 221 6.84 -21.74 -16.48
CA GLU A 221 5.80 -22.76 -16.55
C GLU A 221 4.64 -22.30 -17.44
N THR A 222 4.16 -23.21 -18.30
CA THR A 222 2.90 -23.03 -19.03
C THR A 222 1.78 -23.78 -18.32
N GLY A 223 0.69 -23.08 -18.01
CA GLY A 223 -0.42 -23.67 -17.29
C GLY A 223 -1.76 -22.99 -17.58
N LYS A 224 -2.84 -23.75 -17.44
CA LYS A 224 -4.20 -23.24 -17.57
C LYS A 224 -4.59 -22.46 -16.32
N VAL A 225 -4.84 -21.15 -16.47
CA VAL A 225 -5.26 -20.29 -15.37
C VAL A 225 -6.67 -20.66 -14.94
N ARG A 226 -6.86 -20.77 -13.62
CA ARG A 226 -8.17 -20.92 -13.00
C ARG A 226 -8.96 -19.63 -13.17
N VAL A 227 -10.13 -19.77 -13.77
CA VAL A 227 -11.09 -18.69 -13.98
C VAL A 227 -12.32 -18.97 -13.12
N SER A 228 -12.81 -17.96 -12.41
CA SER A 228 -14.05 -18.01 -11.63
C SER A 228 -15.03 -16.93 -12.09
N ALA A 229 -16.31 -17.11 -11.75
CA ALA A 229 -17.30 -16.07 -11.95
C ALA A 229 -17.01 -14.92 -10.97
N GLY A 230 -16.63 -13.75 -11.49
CA GLY A 230 -16.53 -12.51 -10.73
C GLY A 230 -17.88 -11.80 -10.64
N VAL A 231 -17.88 -10.59 -10.08
CA VAL A 231 -19.10 -9.79 -9.85
C VAL A 231 -19.82 -9.42 -11.15
N SER A 232 -19.07 -9.16 -12.22
CA SER A 232 -19.63 -8.71 -13.50
C SER A 232 -19.08 -9.47 -14.72
N VAL A 233 -17.84 -9.95 -14.63
CA VAL A 233 -17.15 -10.72 -15.67
C VAL A 233 -16.31 -11.82 -15.00
N GLN A 234 -15.71 -12.68 -15.82
CA GLN A 234 -14.80 -13.72 -15.36
C GLN A 234 -13.54 -13.13 -14.74
N GLU A 235 -13.10 -13.72 -13.62
CA GLU A 235 -11.92 -13.27 -12.87
C GLU A 235 -10.88 -14.37 -12.72
N SER A 236 -9.63 -13.95 -12.53
CA SER A 236 -8.51 -14.82 -12.22
C SER A 236 -7.49 -14.11 -11.33
N HIS A 237 -6.86 -14.90 -10.47
CA HIS A 237 -5.72 -14.47 -9.67
C HIS A 237 -4.54 -15.41 -9.94
N THR A 238 -3.47 -14.87 -10.51
CA THR A 238 -2.28 -15.61 -10.93
C THR A 238 -1.08 -15.16 -10.11
N VAL A 239 -0.37 -16.11 -9.51
CA VAL A 239 0.85 -15.89 -8.75
C VAL A 239 1.97 -16.70 -9.37
N ILE A 240 3.00 -16.01 -9.88
CA ILE A 240 4.19 -16.66 -10.41
C ILE A 240 5.29 -16.53 -9.37
N ARG A 241 5.73 -17.65 -8.79
CA ARG A 241 6.64 -17.67 -7.64
C ARG A 241 8.06 -18.01 -8.06
N GLY A 242 8.93 -17.01 -8.11
CA GLY A 242 10.38 -17.20 -8.09
C GLY A 242 10.94 -17.31 -6.67
N ASP A 243 12.24 -17.55 -6.56
CA ASP A 243 12.90 -17.80 -5.27
C ASP A 243 12.99 -16.56 -4.37
N ARG A 244 13.29 -15.39 -4.97
CA ARG A 244 13.44 -14.11 -4.24
C ARG A 244 12.34 -13.10 -4.51
N ILE A 245 11.52 -13.36 -5.52
CA ILE A 245 10.46 -12.45 -5.95
C ILE A 245 9.31 -13.27 -6.51
N LEU A 246 8.10 -12.75 -6.34
CA LEU A 246 6.93 -13.24 -7.06
C LEU A 246 6.26 -12.11 -7.82
N VAL A 247 5.55 -12.50 -8.88
CA VAL A 247 4.68 -11.63 -9.66
C VAL A 247 3.24 -12.06 -9.42
N GLU A 248 2.42 -11.13 -8.97
CA GLU A 248 0.99 -11.31 -8.73
C GLU A 248 0.20 -10.49 -9.74
N ILE A 249 -0.71 -11.14 -10.46
CA ILE A 249 -1.58 -10.50 -11.43
C ILE A 249 -3.02 -10.87 -11.11
N PHE A 250 -3.86 -9.84 -10.97
CA PHE A 250 -5.30 -9.98 -10.97
C PHE A 250 -5.86 -9.51 -12.31
N GLU A 251 -6.85 -10.24 -12.81
CA GLU A 251 -7.58 -9.88 -14.02
C GLU A 251 -9.05 -10.23 -13.89
N GLN A 252 -9.90 -9.23 -14.13
CA GLN A 252 -11.30 -9.35 -14.50
C GLN A 252 -11.44 -8.83 -15.94
N SER A 253 -11.94 -9.66 -16.84
CA SER A 253 -12.10 -9.34 -18.26
C SER A 253 -13.11 -10.30 -18.89
N ALA A 254 -13.62 -9.93 -20.07
CA ALA A 254 -14.48 -10.80 -20.88
C ALA A 254 -13.70 -12.01 -21.41
N GLY A 255 -14.39 -13.14 -21.61
CA GLY A 255 -13.81 -14.39 -22.16
C GLY A 255 -12.80 -15.08 -21.24
N GLU A 256 -12.45 -16.33 -21.54
CA GLU A 256 -11.55 -17.10 -20.65
C GLU A 256 -10.06 -16.76 -20.84
N GLU A 257 -9.70 -16.07 -21.93
CA GLU A 257 -8.32 -16.04 -22.44
C GLU A 257 -7.25 -15.46 -21.49
N ARG A 258 -7.64 -14.54 -20.60
CA ARG A 258 -6.74 -13.80 -19.70
C ARG A 258 -5.72 -12.92 -20.44
N GLN A 259 -6.23 -12.12 -21.38
CA GLN A 259 -5.44 -11.27 -22.27
C GLN A 259 -4.60 -10.24 -21.49
N LEU A 260 -5.14 -9.66 -20.41
CA LEU A 260 -4.39 -8.68 -19.61
C LEU A 260 -3.22 -9.34 -18.89
N THR A 261 -3.38 -10.56 -18.40
CA THR A 261 -2.31 -11.35 -17.77
C THR A 261 -1.20 -11.63 -18.77
N LYS A 262 -1.53 -12.13 -19.97
CA LYS A 262 -0.55 -12.40 -21.04
C LYS A 262 0.20 -11.13 -21.46
N ALA A 263 -0.52 -10.03 -21.65
CA ALA A 263 0.05 -8.73 -22.00
C ALA A 263 1.00 -8.21 -20.92
N SER A 264 0.63 -8.38 -19.65
CA SER A 264 1.45 -7.95 -18.51
C SER A 264 2.78 -8.69 -18.42
N LEU A 265 2.76 -10.02 -18.58
CA LEU A 265 3.97 -10.84 -18.57
C LEU A 265 4.91 -10.48 -19.71
N THR A 266 4.36 -10.36 -20.91
CA THR A 266 5.11 -9.93 -22.11
C THR A 266 5.75 -8.56 -21.90
N TYR A 267 4.99 -7.60 -21.36
CA TYR A 267 5.50 -6.26 -21.07
C TYR A 267 6.65 -6.29 -20.06
N LEU A 268 6.49 -7.00 -18.93
CA LEU A 268 7.51 -7.10 -17.90
C LEU A 268 8.80 -7.70 -18.43
N GLN A 269 8.70 -8.83 -19.15
CA GLN A 269 9.85 -9.47 -19.76
C GLN A 269 10.56 -8.50 -20.72
N LYS A 270 9.82 -7.88 -21.64
CA LYS A 270 10.37 -6.93 -22.61
C LYS A 270 11.00 -5.70 -21.96
N LYS A 271 10.34 -5.10 -20.97
CA LYS A 271 10.80 -3.86 -20.30
C LYS A 271 12.08 -4.08 -19.51
N LEU A 272 12.22 -5.23 -18.85
CA LEU A 272 13.34 -5.52 -17.96
C LEU A 272 14.49 -6.29 -18.59
N THR A 273 14.30 -6.90 -19.77
CA THR A 273 15.39 -7.60 -20.49
C THR A 273 16.60 -6.70 -20.72
N PRO A 274 16.48 -5.44 -21.20
CA PRO A 274 17.65 -4.59 -21.38
C PRO A 274 18.43 -4.32 -20.09
N LEU A 275 17.74 -4.22 -18.94
CA LEU A 275 18.39 -4.07 -17.64
C LEU A 275 19.08 -5.34 -17.17
N LEU A 276 18.56 -6.51 -17.55
CA LEU A 276 19.24 -7.78 -17.29
C LEU A 276 20.50 -7.91 -18.15
N ASP A 277 20.44 -7.51 -19.41
CA ASP A 277 21.55 -7.61 -20.37
C ASP A 277 22.70 -6.65 -20.01
N ASP A 278 22.39 -5.45 -19.52
CA ASP A 278 23.34 -4.49 -18.98
C ASP A 278 22.89 -3.96 -17.59
N PRO A 279 23.26 -4.66 -16.49
CA PRO A 279 22.77 -4.36 -15.14
C PRO A 279 23.49 -3.18 -14.51
N THR A 280 23.32 -2.00 -15.11
CA THR A 280 23.86 -0.72 -14.64
C THR A 280 22.75 0.26 -14.29
N TRP A 281 23.06 1.23 -13.42
CA TRP A 281 22.13 2.31 -13.13
C TRP A 281 21.88 3.22 -14.35
N GLU A 282 22.86 3.37 -15.24
CA GLU A 282 22.69 4.11 -16.48
C GLU A 282 21.62 3.48 -17.39
N THR A 283 21.66 2.16 -17.55
CA THR A 283 20.63 1.42 -18.28
C THR A 283 19.27 1.48 -17.58
N ALA A 284 19.23 1.37 -16.25
CA ALA A 284 18.00 1.54 -15.49
C ALA A 284 17.36 2.92 -15.72
N LYS A 285 18.16 4.00 -15.72
CA LYS A 285 17.68 5.37 -15.97
C LYS A 285 17.04 5.53 -17.34
N VAL A 286 17.62 4.94 -18.39
CA VAL A 286 17.05 4.96 -19.75
C VAL A 286 15.69 4.27 -19.81
N LEU A 287 15.46 3.27 -18.96
CA LEU A 287 14.21 2.52 -18.88
C LEU A 287 13.15 3.19 -18.01
N LEU A 288 13.49 4.19 -17.19
CA LEU A 288 12.51 4.88 -16.37
C LEU A 288 11.45 5.56 -17.23
N ASP A 289 10.19 5.53 -16.77
CA ASP A 289 9.08 6.15 -17.48
C ASP A 289 9.18 7.68 -17.42
N SER A 290 8.46 8.37 -18.33
CA SER A 290 8.45 9.83 -18.36
C SER A 290 8.09 10.41 -16.99
N GLU A 291 8.76 11.50 -16.64
CA GLU A 291 8.67 12.17 -15.34
C GLU A 291 9.20 11.37 -14.14
N ALA A 292 9.94 10.28 -14.32
CA ALA A 292 10.55 9.58 -13.20
C ALA A 292 11.50 10.46 -12.39
N MET A 293 12.26 11.28 -13.11
CA MET A 293 13.26 12.18 -12.55
C MET A 293 13.05 13.56 -13.15
N VAL A 294 12.61 14.50 -12.33
CA VAL A 294 12.35 15.88 -12.72
C VAL A 294 13.27 16.82 -11.95
N LYS A 295 13.74 17.90 -12.57
CA LYS A 295 14.54 18.90 -11.85
C LYS A 295 13.65 19.97 -11.24
N GLY A 296 13.88 20.32 -9.97
CA GLY A 296 13.12 21.39 -9.31
C GLY A 296 13.36 21.46 -7.81
N ALA A 297 12.42 22.12 -7.11
CA ALA A 297 12.38 22.14 -5.66
C ALA A 297 11.50 21.00 -5.12
N PRO A 298 11.89 20.33 -4.02
CA PRO A 298 11.03 19.37 -3.34
C PRO A 298 9.66 19.96 -3.01
N SER A 299 8.60 19.16 -3.09
CA SER A 299 7.25 19.63 -2.83
C SER A 299 6.34 18.55 -2.26
N ILE A 300 5.40 18.99 -1.41
CA ILE A 300 4.18 18.27 -1.05
C ILE A 300 3.03 19.04 -1.69
N ASN A 301 2.18 18.35 -2.43
CA ASN A 301 0.91 18.88 -2.91
C ASN A 301 -0.20 17.89 -2.56
N LEU A 302 -1.39 18.42 -2.25
CA LEU A 302 -2.60 17.63 -2.09
C LEU A 302 -3.53 17.91 -3.26
N VAL A 303 -4.24 16.87 -3.71
CA VAL A 303 -5.32 16.96 -4.67
C VAL A 303 -6.58 16.43 -4.00
N ASP A 304 -7.69 17.13 -4.12
CA ASP A 304 -8.98 16.70 -3.58
C ASP A 304 -9.37 15.33 -4.16
N GLY A 305 -9.74 14.42 -3.27
CA GLY A 305 -10.38 13.16 -3.62
C GLY A 305 -11.86 13.33 -3.98
N PHE A 306 -12.55 12.21 -4.13
CA PHE A 306 -13.98 12.22 -4.45
C PHE A 306 -14.87 12.73 -3.30
N GLN A 307 -14.36 12.69 -2.06
CA GLN A 307 -15.05 13.15 -0.86
C GLN A 307 -14.11 14.03 -0.02
N PRO A 308 -14.65 15.04 0.70
CA PRO A 308 -13.83 15.80 1.65
C PRO A 308 -13.19 14.89 2.70
N GLY A 309 -11.98 15.24 3.11
CA GLY A 309 -11.13 14.42 3.97
C GLY A 309 -10.36 13.30 3.26
N ILE A 310 -10.64 13.02 1.98
CA ILE A 310 -9.83 12.13 1.14
C ILE A 310 -8.94 12.97 0.23
N TYR A 311 -7.64 12.69 0.25
CA TYR A 311 -6.66 13.42 -0.56
C TYR A 311 -5.76 12.47 -1.33
N ASP A 312 -5.47 12.82 -2.58
CA ASP A 312 -4.35 12.25 -3.31
C ASP A 312 -3.11 13.12 -3.04
N THR A 313 -2.04 12.48 -2.58
CA THR A 313 -0.76 13.16 -2.32
C THR A 313 0.09 13.18 -3.58
N GLN A 314 0.78 14.27 -3.86
CA GLN A 314 1.73 14.39 -4.97
C GLN A 314 3.03 14.96 -4.42
N ILE A 315 3.99 14.08 -4.18
CA ILE A 315 5.26 14.42 -3.54
C ILE A 315 6.36 14.29 -4.58
N ARG A 316 7.21 15.31 -4.67
CA ARG A 316 8.46 15.28 -5.42
C ARG A 316 9.60 15.50 -4.44
N VAL A 317 10.49 14.54 -4.30
CA VAL A 317 11.56 14.60 -3.31
C VAL A 317 12.81 13.84 -3.75
N ASN A 318 13.96 14.22 -3.22
CA ASN A 318 15.19 13.44 -3.24
C ASN A 318 15.73 13.34 -1.81
N PRO A 319 15.69 12.17 -1.18
CA PRO A 319 16.25 12.00 0.16
C PRO A 319 17.78 11.96 0.21
N GLY A 320 18.45 11.85 -0.95
CA GLY A 320 19.91 11.76 -1.10
C GLY A 320 20.48 10.35 -0.91
N GLU A 321 19.71 9.41 -0.37
CA GLU A 321 20.13 8.02 -0.14
C GLU A 321 18.92 7.07 -0.18
N SER A 322 19.15 5.76 -0.13
CA SER A 322 18.05 4.78 -0.12
C SER A 322 17.33 4.76 1.23
N GLY A 323 16.00 4.66 1.18
CA GLY A 323 15.18 4.55 2.38
C GLY A 323 13.70 4.68 2.07
N THR A 324 12.91 4.90 3.11
CA THR A 324 11.45 5.00 3.05
C THR A 324 11.02 6.40 3.49
N ILE A 325 10.13 7.02 2.72
CA ILE A 325 9.43 8.24 3.12
C ILE A 325 8.01 7.92 3.60
N TYR A 326 7.44 8.80 4.41
CA TYR A 326 6.03 8.75 4.80
C TYR A 326 5.55 10.11 5.34
N LEU A 327 4.24 10.29 5.47
CA LEU A 327 3.61 11.50 5.96
C LEU A 327 3.22 11.42 7.43
N LYS A 328 3.42 12.54 8.15
CA LYS A 328 2.72 12.88 9.38
C LYS A 328 1.84 14.10 9.11
N ALA A 329 0.73 14.24 9.82
CA ALA A 329 -0.11 15.42 9.74
C ALA A 329 -0.54 15.88 11.14
N PHE A 330 -0.64 17.19 11.33
CA PHE A 330 -0.97 17.82 12.60
C PHE A 330 -1.93 18.98 12.38
N GLU A 331 -2.96 19.09 13.21
CA GLU A 331 -3.74 20.32 13.31
C GLU A 331 -2.86 21.43 13.87
N VAL A 332 -2.84 22.59 13.20
CA VAL A 332 -1.80 23.62 13.44
C VAL A 332 -1.93 24.30 14.81
N SER A 333 -3.15 24.53 15.30
CA SER A 333 -3.38 25.36 16.50
C SER A 333 -3.00 24.64 17.79
N LYS A 334 -3.27 23.35 17.87
CA LYS A 334 -3.08 22.50 19.06
C LYS A 334 -1.99 21.45 18.86
N GLU A 335 -1.38 21.37 17.67
CA GLU A 335 -0.39 20.34 17.31
C GLU A 335 -0.93 18.92 17.49
N THR A 336 -2.23 18.75 17.26
CA THR A 336 -2.90 17.46 17.44
C THR A 336 -2.58 16.55 16.25
N PRO A 337 -1.99 15.36 16.46
CA PRO A 337 -1.73 14.44 15.36
C PRO A 337 -3.03 13.97 14.69
N LEU A 338 -3.03 13.94 13.36
CA LEU A 338 -4.18 13.55 12.53
C LEU A 338 -3.91 12.20 11.88
N SER A 339 -4.86 11.26 11.96
CA SER A 339 -4.80 9.94 11.32
C SER A 339 -3.48 9.19 11.54
N ALA A 340 -2.76 9.42 12.64
CA ALA A 340 -1.32 9.14 12.76
C ALA A 340 -0.91 7.70 12.37
N GLY A 341 -1.62 6.68 12.88
CA GLY A 341 -1.34 5.28 12.53
C GLY A 341 -1.64 4.97 11.06
N ARG A 342 -2.75 5.49 10.53
CA ARG A 342 -3.20 5.23 9.16
C ARG A 342 -2.37 5.97 8.12
N LEU A 343 -1.88 7.16 8.43
CA LEU A 343 -1.04 7.93 7.51
C LEU A 343 0.26 7.20 7.22
N TYR A 344 0.95 6.66 8.23
CA TYR A 344 2.14 5.85 8.00
C TYR A 344 1.83 4.66 7.08
N ASP A 345 0.80 3.86 7.41
CA ASP A 345 0.43 2.67 6.63
C ASP A 345 0.07 3.02 5.18
N LYS A 346 -0.61 4.15 4.96
CA LYS A 346 -1.06 4.56 3.62
C LYS A 346 0.01 5.28 2.80
N SER A 347 0.94 5.99 3.44
CA SER A 347 1.90 6.86 2.76
C SER A 347 3.34 6.35 2.77
N ASN A 348 3.66 5.28 3.50
CA ASN A 348 4.99 4.72 3.45
C ASN A 348 5.32 4.28 2.02
N GLU A 349 6.50 4.68 1.56
CA GLU A 349 6.98 4.40 0.21
C GLU A 349 8.50 4.52 0.13
N ARG A 350 9.15 3.59 -0.56
CA ARG A 350 10.53 3.75 -1.03
C ARG A 350 10.54 4.55 -2.31
N VAL A 351 11.30 5.64 -2.29
CA VAL A 351 11.50 6.52 -3.44
C VAL A 351 12.92 6.40 -3.98
N GLY A 352 13.11 6.79 -5.24
CA GLY A 352 14.42 6.94 -5.83
C GLY A 352 15.27 7.99 -5.10
N TRP A 353 16.57 7.97 -5.40
CA TRP A 353 17.54 8.92 -4.88
C TRP A 353 18.64 9.18 -5.92
N SER A 354 19.26 10.35 -5.80
CA SER A 354 20.37 10.80 -6.65
C SER A 354 21.34 11.68 -5.86
N ASP A 355 22.59 11.70 -6.29
CA ASP A 355 23.62 12.62 -5.78
C ASP A 355 23.37 14.08 -6.23
N ASP A 356 22.58 14.29 -7.30
CA ASP A 356 22.11 15.63 -7.68
C ASP A 356 20.85 15.98 -6.86
N PRO A 357 20.93 16.91 -5.89
CA PRO A 357 19.78 17.25 -5.04
C PRO A 357 18.62 17.89 -5.80
N ALA A 358 18.83 18.35 -7.03
CA ALA A 358 17.77 18.89 -7.87
C ALA A 358 16.93 17.80 -8.54
N GLU A 359 17.40 16.56 -8.64
CA GLU A 359 16.70 15.44 -9.27
C GLU A 359 15.67 14.83 -8.32
N LEU A 360 14.39 15.03 -8.59
CA LEU A 360 13.28 14.63 -7.72
C LEU A 360 12.50 13.44 -8.27
N PHE A 361 12.12 12.55 -7.37
CA PHE A 361 11.35 11.34 -7.64
C PHE A 361 9.91 11.49 -7.15
N LEU A 362 8.98 10.82 -7.82
CA LEU A 362 7.57 10.84 -7.47
C LEU A 362 7.27 9.89 -6.31
N SER A 363 6.47 10.36 -5.37
CA SER A 363 5.69 9.51 -4.47
C SER A 363 4.25 10.00 -4.45
N ASN A 364 3.31 9.07 -4.59
CA ASN A 364 1.90 9.37 -4.44
C ASN A 364 1.09 8.21 -3.88
N THR A 365 0.08 8.58 -3.13
CA THR A 365 -0.88 7.66 -2.55
C THR A 365 -2.18 8.39 -2.24
N ASN A 366 -3.22 7.63 -1.95
CA ASN A 366 -4.46 8.14 -1.41
C ASN A 366 -4.44 8.05 0.12
N ILE A 367 -4.78 9.15 0.79
CA ILE A 367 -4.87 9.24 2.25
C ILE A 367 -6.26 9.71 2.67
N THR A 368 -6.62 9.43 3.91
CA THR A 368 -7.86 9.90 4.54
C THR A 368 -7.53 10.53 5.89
N ILE A 369 -7.96 11.75 6.09
CA ILE A 369 -7.96 12.44 7.38
C ILE A 369 -9.33 12.23 7.99
N TYR A 370 -9.40 11.63 9.18
CA TYR A 370 -10.67 11.27 9.80
C TYR A 370 -11.16 12.34 10.78
N GLU A 371 -10.26 13.16 11.29
CA GLU A 371 -10.58 14.23 12.23
C GLU A 371 -11.24 15.43 11.52
N GLY A 372 -12.49 15.73 11.88
CA GLY A 372 -13.24 16.88 11.36
C GLY A 372 -14.53 16.48 10.64
N ASP A 373 -15.24 17.48 10.13
CA ASP A 373 -16.50 17.29 9.39
C ASP A 373 -16.42 17.92 8.00
N TRP A 374 -17.30 17.47 7.12
CA TRP A 374 -17.52 18.12 5.83
C TRP A 374 -18.03 19.55 6.02
N GLY A 375 -17.47 20.49 5.25
CA GLY A 375 -17.79 21.91 5.30
C GLY A 375 -17.20 22.68 6.48
N LYS A 376 -16.34 22.05 7.30
CA LYS A 376 -15.62 22.70 8.41
C LYS A 376 -14.10 22.64 8.20
N PRO A 377 -13.55 23.45 7.29
CA PRO A 377 -12.13 23.40 6.99
C PRO A 377 -11.27 23.98 8.11
N TYR A 378 -10.12 23.36 8.34
CA TYR A 378 -9.10 23.80 9.30
C TYR A 378 -7.70 23.69 8.69
N ALA A 379 -6.70 24.27 9.37
CA ALA A 379 -5.32 24.23 8.92
C ALA A 379 -4.62 22.98 9.46
N ALA A 380 -3.99 22.22 8.57
CA ALA A 380 -3.18 21.07 8.92
C ALA A 380 -1.79 21.17 8.30
N ARG A 381 -0.76 20.98 9.14
CA ARG A 381 0.63 20.84 8.70
C ARG A 381 0.87 19.39 8.30
N PHE A 382 1.25 19.18 7.05
CA PHE A 382 1.76 17.90 6.55
C PHE A 382 3.28 17.92 6.58
N GLU A 383 3.88 16.91 7.17
CA GLU A 383 5.32 16.73 7.23
C GLU A 383 5.71 15.46 6.48
N LEU A 384 6.72 15.57 5.60
CA LEU A 384 7.34 14.41 4.97
C LEU A 384 8.55 13.98 5.78
N TRP A 385 8.54 12.74 6.23
CA TRP A 385 9.61 12.12 7.01
C TRP A 385 10.32 11.06 6.20
N PHE A 386 11.58 10.80 6.55
CA PHE A 386 12.45 9.84 5.88
C PHE A 386 13.17 8.96 6.91
N ILE A 387 13.18 7.66 6.61
CA ILE A 387 13.89 6.62 7.34
C ILE A 387 14.99 6.08 6.42
N PRO A 388 16.26 6.38 6.68
CA PRO A 388 17.39 5.88 5.91
C PRO A 388 17.58 4.37 6.05
N ASP A 389 17.96 3.68 4.96
CA ASP A 389 18.36 2.27 5.01
C ASP A 389 19.71 2.05 5.71
N SER A 390 20.52 3.11 5.81
CA SER A 390 21.81 3.13 6.49
C SER A 390 21.70 2.88 7.99
N GLY A 391 20.50 2.96 8.56
CA GLY A 391 20.25 2.86 10.00
C GLY A 391 20.47 4.17 10.76
N GLU A 392 20.71 5.27 10.04
CA GLU A 392 20.70 6.62 10.61
C GLU A 392 19.30 7.00 11.14
N ASP A 393 19.27 8.06 11.96
CA ASP A 393 18.04 8.53 12.57
C ASP A 393 17.02 9.03 11.52
N GLU A 394 15.75 8.74 11.80
CA GLU A 394 14.63 9.30 11.06
C GLU A 394 14.68 10.84 11.06
N ARG A 395 14.46 11.46 9.89
CA ARG A 395 14.53 12.92 9.72
C ARG A 395 13.37 13.47 8.91
N LYS A 396 12.96 14.70 9.22
CA LYS A 396 11.98 15.46 8.43
C LYS A 396 12.68 16.04 7.19
N LEU A 397 12.07 15.86 6.02
CA LEU A 397 12.57 16.35 4.73
C LEU A 397 11.94 17.70 4.34
N LEU A 398 10.62 17.83 4.50
CA LEU A 398 9.89 19.06 4.21
C LEU A 398 8.54 19.07 4.94
N GLU A 399 7.93 20.25 5.01
CA GLU A 399 6.58 20.43 5.53
C GLU A 399 5.80 21.45 4.70
N ARG A 400 4.47 21.37 4.76
CA ARG A 400 3.58 22.37 4.17
C ARG A 400 2.25 22.37 4.89
N VAL A 401 1.66 23.56 5.07
CA VAL A 401 0.34 23.72 5.68
C VAL A 401 -0.73 23.77 4.59
N PHE A 402 -1.80 23.01 4.78
CA PHE A 402 -2.95 22.97 3.90
C PHE A 402 -4.23 23.28 4.67
N LYS A 403 -5.19 23.85 3.97
CA LYS A 403 -6.57 23.91 4.42
C LYS A 403 -7.25 22.61 4.03
N ILE A 404 -7.69 21.84 5.01
CA ILE A 404 -8.29 20.52 4.81
C ILE A 404 -9.60 20.39 5.58
N GLU A 405 -10.36 19.36 5.25
CA GLU A 405 -11.54 18.92 5.99
C GLU A 405 -11.29 17.49 6.51
N GLY A 406 -12.06 17.08 7.52
CA GLY A 406 -12.11 15.69 7.96
C GLY A 406 -13.08 14.87 7.10
N TRP A 407 -12.87 13.57 7.02
CA TRP A 407 -13.77 12.65 6.33
C TRP A 407 -14.89 12.22 7.27
N GLN A 408 -16.13 12.38 6.80
CA GLN A 408 -17.33 11.99 7.52
C GLN A 408 -17.90 10.66 6.99
N ARG A 409 -18.36 9.79 7.91
CA ARG A 409 -18.91 8.45 7.61
C ARG A 409 -20.32 8.44 7.05
#